data_AF-A0A7S0SQX4-F1
#
_entry.id   AF-A0A7S0SQX4-F1
#
_cell.length_a   1.000
_cell.length_b   1.000
_cell.length_c   1.000
_cell.angle_alpha   90.00
_cell.angle_beta   90.00
_cell.angle_gamma   90.00
#
_symmetry.space_group_name_H-M   'P 1'
#
loop_
_entity.id
_entity.type
_entity.pdbx_description
1 polymer ?
#
loop_
_entity_poly.entity_id
_entity_poly.type
_entity_poly.pdbx_seq_one_letter_code
_entity_poly.pdbx_strand_id
1 'polypeptide(L)'
;DEAERGGSGGGSGSGSPSQSDVPDYYIARLTLPQLFDASFLARHVRAPGAALHALCIDGRIDRDDIAAITPSGHAHLSLTPRTYARMGVTGVKTDRGALKFSATINLANPKFKPGEPYHDRFTA
;
A
#
# COMPACT_ATOMS: atom_id res chain seq x y z
N ASP A 1 -6.17 -63.32 -39.47
CA ASP A 1 -7.61 -63.24 -39.25
C ASP A 1 -7.87 -62.17 -38.22
N GLU A 2 -8.61 -61.15 -38.61
CA GLU A 2 -8.84 -59.90 -37.91
C GLU A 2 -9.76 -60.06 -36.70
N ALA A 3 -9.53 -59.24 -35.66
CA ALA A 3 -10.60 -58.70 -34.82
C ALA A 3 -10.10 -57.44 -34.07
N GLU A 4 -10.44 -56.27 -34.61
CA GLU A 4 -10.42 -54.99 -33.91
C GLU A 4 -11.53 -54.92 -32.85
N ARG A 5 -11.21 -54.44 -31.64
CA ARG A 5 -12.06 -53.66 -30.71
C ARG A 5 -11.08 -52.86 -29.83
N GLY A 6 -10.97 -51.53 -29.90
CA GLY A 6 -12.00 -50.55 -29.53
C GLY A 6 -11.80 -50.14 -28.06
N GLY A 7 -11.32 -48.92 -27.77
CA GLY A 7 -11.19 -48.43 -26.40
C GLY A 7 -10.44 -47.11 -26.22
N SER A 8 -11.10 -46.00 -26.51
CA SER A 8 -10.70 -44.66 -26.07
C SER A 8 -10.74 -44.55 -24.55
N GLY A 9 -9.67 -44.01 -23.94
CA GLY A 9 -9.62 -43.68 -22.52
C GLY A 9 -8.75 -42.44 -22.33
N GLY A 10 -9.39 -41.27 -22.38
CA GLY A 10 -8.77 -39.98 -22.09
C GLY A 10 -8.24 -39.96 -20.66
N GLY A 11 -6.92 -39.88 -20.52
CA GLY A 11 -6.27 -39.49 -19.28
C GLY A 11 -6.49 -38.01 -19.07
N SER A 12 -7.51 -37.66 -18.30
CA SER A 12 -7.74 -36.32 -17.77
C SER A 12 -6.51 -35.86 -17.00
N GLY A 13 -5.63 -35.10 -17.66
CA GLY A 13 -4.62 -34.32 -17.01
C GLY A 13 -5.33 -33.32 -16.11
N SER A 14 -5.39 -33.60 -14.80
CA SER A 14 -5.69 -32.61 -13.78
C SER A 14 -4.48 -31.69 -13.63
N GLY A 15 -4.17 -30.94 -14.69
CA GLY A 15 -3.34 -29.75 -14.58
C GLY A 15 -4.16 -28.74 -13.81
N SER A 16 -3.87 -28.60 -12.51
CA SER A 16 -4.30 -27.43 -11.75
C SER A 16 -3.99 -26.19 -12.59
N PRO A 17 -4.91 -25.22 -12.70
CA PRO A 17 -4.63 -23.99 -13.44
C PRO A 17 -3.33 -23.41 -12.90
N SER A 18 -2.36 -23.29 -13.81
CA SER A 18 -1.05 -22.71 -13.53
C SER A 18 -1.26 -21.38 -12.82
N GLN A 19 -0.60 -21.24 -11.68
CA GLN A 19 -0.43 -19.99 -10.94
C GLN A 19 -0.31 -18.85 -11.94
N SER A 20 -1.26 -17.92 -11.92
CA SER A 20 -1.23 -16.77 -12.81
C SER A 20 0.07 -15.99 -12.56
N ASP A 21 0.80 -15.66 -13.62
CA ASP A 21 1.99 -14.78 -13.63
C ASP A 21 1.69 -13.32 -13.21
N VAL A 22 0.63 -13.10 -12.42
CA VAL A 22 0.33 -11.79 -11.85
C VAL A 22 1.30 -11.59 -10.70
N PRO A 23 2.22 -10.62 -10.78
CA PRO A 23 3.18 -10.40 -9.72
C PRO A 23 2.45 -10.01 -8.43
N ASP A 24 2.92 -10.55 -7.29
CA ASP A 24 2.36 -10.30 -5.96
C ASP A 24 2.35 -8.81 -5.58
N TYR A 25 3.15 -7.99 -6.29
CA TYR A 25 3.22 -6.55 -6.12
C TYR A 25 3.56 -5.84 -7.44
N TYR A 26 3.37 -4.52 -7.47
CA TYR A 26 3.84 -3.66 -8.54
C TYR A 26 4.51 -2.42 -7.95
N ILE A 27 5.41 -1.81 -8.71
CA ILE A 27 6.09 -0.57 -8.33
C ILE A 27 5.34 0.60 -8.94
N ALA A 28 4.90 1.53 -8.10
CA ALA A 28 4.22 2.75 -8.52
C ALA A 28 5.03 3.98 -8.13
N ARG A 29 5.18 4.93 -9.05
CA ARG A 29 5.77 6.25 -8.76
C ARG A 29 4.67 7.18 -8.26
N LEU A 30 4.35 7.09 -6.97
CA LEU A 30 3.31 7.89 -6.33
C LEU A 30 3.91 8.87 -5.32
N THR A 31 3.37 10.08 -5.30
CA THR A 31 3.62 11.04 -4.24
C THR A 31 2.70 10.78 -3.04
N LEU A 32 3.04 11.31 -1.85
CA LEU A 32 2.15 11.25 -0.68
C LEU A 32 0.77 11.88 -0.94
N PRO A 33 0.65 13.06 -1.59
CA PRO A 33 -0.64 13.60 -1.99
C PRO A 33 -1.48 12.63 -2.82
N GLN A 34 -0.88 11.92 -3.78
CA GLN A 34 -1.60 10.96 -4.62
C GLN A 34 -2.09 9.73 -3.82
N LEU A 35 -1.31 9.27 -2.84
CA LEU A 35 -1.72 8.19 -1.94
C LEU A 35 -2.85 8.61 -1.01
N PHE A 36 -2.93 9.90 -0.66
CA PHE A 36 -3.92 10.42 0.30
C PHE A 36 -5.12 11.08 -0.41
N ASP A 37 -5.14 11.06 -1.74
CA ASP A 37 -6.26 11.51 -2.54
C ASP A 37 -7.53 10.73 -2.20
N ALA A 38 -8.66 11.43 -2.18
CA ALA A 38 -9.95 10.84 -1.81
C ALA A 38 -10.35 9.67 -2.72
N SER A 39 -10.06 9.75 -4.02
CA SER A 39 -10.40 8.69 -4.98
C SER A 39 -9.50 7.46 -4.82
N PHE A 40 -8.24 7.66 -4.43
CA PHE A 40 -7.32 6.57 -4.12
C PHE A 40 -7.78 5.85 -2.85
N LEU A 41 -8.03 6.59 -1.77
CA LEU A 41 -8.47 6.05 -0.49
C LEU A 41 -9.81 5.31 -0.61
N ALA A 42 -10.76 5.86 -1.37
CA ALA A 42 -12.05 5.22 -1.61
C ALA A 42 -11.91 3.83 -2.24
N ARG A 43 -10.99 3.67 -3.20
CA ARG A 43 -10.79 2.41 -3.94
C ARG A 43 -9.92 1.41 -3.21
N HIS A 44 -8.84 1.86 -2.58
CA HIS A 44 -7.77 0.97 -2.10
C HIS A 44 -7.72 0.82 -0.58
N VAL A 45 -8.38 1.70 0.17
CA VAL A 45 -8.35 1.68 1.64
C VAL A 45 -9.74 1.45 2.25
N ARG A 46 -10.77 2.09 1.68
CA ARG A 46 -12.12 2.14 2.27
C ARG A 46 -13.13 1.23 1.59
N ALA A 47 -12.80 0.70 0.41
CA ALA A 47 -13.69 -0.22 -0.29
C ALA A 47 -13.89 -1.51 0.54
N PRO A 48 -15.09 -2.12 0.52
CA PRO A 48 -15.33 -3.38 1.20
C PRO A 48 -14.33 -4.46 0.74
N GLY A 49 -13.67 -5.11 1.69
CA GLY A 49 -12.66 -6.14 1.41
C GLY A 49 -11.30 -5.62 0.91
N ALA A 50 -11.09 -4.30 0.85
CA ALA A 50 -9.80 -3.73 0.47
C ALA A 50 -8.73 -3.99 1.55
N ALA A 51 -7.54 -4.36 1.09
CA ALA A 51 -6.37 -4.58 1.94
C ALA A 51 -5.11 -4.10 1.21
N LEU A 52 -4.75 -2.83 1.40
CA LEU A 52 -3.57 -2.25 0.78
C LEU A 52 -2.33 -2.45 1.67
N HIS A 53 -1.30 -3.05 1.07
CA HIS A 53 0.07 -2.98 1.55
C HIS A 53 0.83 -2.03 0.63
N ALA A 54 1.45 -0.99 1.18
CA ALA A 54 2.32 -0.11 0.42
C ALA A 54 3.55 0.27 1.25
N LEU A 55 4.71 0.32 0.62
CA LEU A 55 5.97 0.71 1.25
C LEU A 55 6.87 1.42 0.23
N CYS A 56 7.69 2.36 0.69
CA CYS A 56 8.73 2.96 -0.13
C CYS A 56 9.81 1.90 -0.48
N ILE A 57 10.04 1.66 -1.76
CA ILE A 57 10.95 0.59 -2.22
C ILE A 57 12.43 0.89 -1.98
N ASP A 58 12.88 2.11 -2.29
CA ASP A 58 14.31 2.48 -2.26
C ASP A 58 14.66 3.51 -1.17
N GLY A 59 13.75 3.73 -0.21
CA GLY A 59 13.92 4.76 0.81
C GLY A 59 14.83 4.31 1.96
N ARG A 60 15.82 5.13 2.31
CA ARG A 60 16.67 4.88 3.47
C ARG A 60 16.05 5.43 4.75
N ILE A 61 15.71 4.54 5.68
CA ILE A 61 15.00 4.92 6.91
C ILE A 61 15.76 5.92 7.81
N ASP A 62 17.09 5.93 7.75
CA ASP A 62 17.95 6.84 8.50
C ASP A 62 18.01 8.26 7.91
N ARG A 63 17.68 8.44 6.63
CA ARG A 63 17.92 9.70 5.89
C ARG A 63 16.67 10.26 5.21
N ASP A 64 15.88 9.41 4.60
CA ASP A 64 14.78 9.80 3.72
C ASP A 64 13.45 9.83 4.46
N ASP A 65 12.48 10.56 3.92
CA ASP A 65 11.09 10.43 4.35
C ASP A 65 10.55 9.06 3.90
N ILE A 66 10.10 8.24 4.86
CA ILE A 66 9.54 6.92 4.57
C ILE A 66 8.06 6.90 4.90
N ALA A 67 7.27 6.26 4.04
CA ALA A 67 5.88 5.96 4.28
C ALA A 67 5.63 4.46 4.12
N ALA A 68 4.76 3.93 4.97
CA ALA A 68 4.20 2.60 4.85
C ALA A 68 2.69 2.65 5.11
N ILE A 69 1.91 1.88 4.36
CA ILE A 69 0.47 1.70 4.60
C ILE A 69 0.23 0.24 4.96
N THR A 70 -0.47 0.02 6.06
CA THR A 70 -0.89 -1.31 6.51
C THR A 70 -2.33 -1.60 6.09
N PRO A 71 -2.73 -2.89 6.00
CA PRO A 71 -4.09 -3.28 5.63
C PRO A 71 -5.20 -2.73 6.53
N SER A 72 -4.85 -2.34 7.75
CA SER A 72 -5.79 -1.68 8.67
C SER A 72 -6.16 -0.26 8.25
N GLY A 73 -5.59 0.25 7.15
CA GLY A 73 -5.81 1.60 6.65
C GLY A 73 -5.00 2.66 7.40
N HIS A 74 -3.92 2.27 8.09
CA HIS A 74 -3.02 3.23 8.74
C HIS A 74 -1.80 3.52 7.87
N ALA A 75 -1.52 4.80 7.66
CA ALA A 75 -0.25 5.27 7.13
C ALA A 75 0.72 5.59 8.27
N HIS A 76 1.89 4.98 8.23
CA HIS A 76 3.00 5.21 9.14
C HIS A 76 4.08 6.00 8.41
N LEU A 77 4.42 7.17 8.94
CA LEU A 77 5.37 8.09 8.36
C LEU A 77 6.60 8.22 9.26
N SER A 78 7.78 8.10 8.68
CA SER A 78 9.07 8.43 9.30
C SER A 78 9.66 9.64 8.58
N LEU A 79 9.48 10.81 9.16
CA LEU A 79 9.75 12.09 8.52
C LEU A 79 11.08 12.68 9.00
N THR A 80 11.78 13.32 8.09
CA THR A 80 12.91 14.20 8.38
C THR A 80 12.41 15.45 9.14
N PRO A 81 13.29 16.14 9.88
CA PRO A 81 12.90 17.34 10.64
C PRO A 81 12.31 18.44 9.74
N ARG A 82 12.86 18.59 8.53
CA ARG A 82 12.38 19.55 7.54
C ARG A 82 10.96 19.24 7.08
N THR A 83 10.69 17.99 6.70
CA THR A 83 9.35 17.59 6.24
C THR A 83 8.34 17.61 7.38
N TYR A 84 8.73 17.18 8.58
CA TYR A 84 7.88 17.27 9.77
C TYR A 84 7.46 18.72 10.08
N ALA A 85 8.43 19.65 10.11
CA ALA A 85 8.16 21.06 10.35
C ALA A 85 7.23 21.67 9.29
N ARG A 86 7.39 21.28 8.02
CA ARG A 86 6.53 21.75 6.93
C ARG A 86 5.10 21.19 7.01
N MET A 87 4.95 19.90 7.32
CA MET A 87 3.64 19.25 7.38
C MET A 87 2.82 19.64 8.63
N GLY A 88 3.47 20.13 9.69
CA GLY A 88 2.79 20.59 10.89
C GLY A 88 1.95 19.49 11.55
N VAL A 89 2.38 18.24 11.42
CA VAL A 89 1.73 17.07 12.01
C VAL A 89 2.14 16.89 13.47
N THR A 90 1.23 16.44 14.32
CA THR A 90 1.56 15.98 15.67
C THR A 90 2.25 14.63 15.56
N GLY A 91 3.56 14.59 15.82
CA GLY A 91 4.36 13.37 15.82
C GLY A 91 5.26 13.28 17.04
N VAL A 92 5.70 12.07 17.33
CA VAL A 92 6.67 11.82 18.40
C VAL A 92 8.07 11.87 17.80
N LYS A 93 8.97 12.66 18.40
CA LYS A 93 10.39 12.60 18.07
C LYS A 93 10.87 11.18 18.35
N THR A 94 11.35 10.49 17.33
CA THR A 94 11.93 9.15 17.46
C THR A 94 13.43 9.29 17.33
N ASP A 95 14.13 9.22 18.46
CA ASP A 95 15.59 9.22 18.44
C ASP A 95 16.09 7.78 18.53
N ARG A 96 16.38 7.19 17.37
CA ARG A 96 17.07 5.90 17.24
C ARG A 96 18.43 6.09 16.56
N GLY A 97 19.13 7.19 16.86
CA GLY A 97 20.43 7.52 16.25
C GLY A 97 20.33 8.30 14.93
N ALA A 98 19.12 8.53 14.42
CA ALA A 98 18.82 9.48 13.36
C ALA A 98 17.71 10.43 13.83
N LEU A 99 17.84 11.73 13.58
CA LEU A 99 16.87 12.74 13.98
C LEU A 99 15.61 12.63 13.11
N LYS A 100 14.64 11.81 13.52
CA LYS A 100 13.40 11.52 12.79
C LYS A 100 12.16 11.77 13.64
N PHE A 101 11.03 11.97 12.97
CA PHE A 101 9.72 12.14 13.59
C PHE A 101 8.76 11.08 13.05
N SER A 102 8.05 10.40 13.95
CA SER A 102 7.05 9.41 13.55
C SER A 102 5.65 10.01 13.62
N ALA A 103 4.84 9.79 12.58
CA ALA A 103 3.42 10.10 12.58
C ALA A 103 2.62 8.90 12.08
N THR A 104 1.44 8.68 12.67
CA THR A 104 0.50 7.65 12.23
C THR A 104 -0.83 8.32 11.89
N ILE A 105 -1.36 8.01 10.72
CA ILE A 105 -2.60 8.58 10.20
C ILE A 105 -3.57 7.44 9.91
N ASN A 106 -4.78 7.50 10.46
CA ASN A 106 -5.84 6.57 10.09
C ASN A 106 -6.52 7.07 8.80
N LEU A 107 -6.13 6.49 7.66
CA LEU A 107 -6.69 6.79 6.34
C LEU A 107 -8.11 6.23 6.17
N ALA A 108 -8.49 5.21 6.93
CA ALA A 108 -9.85 4.67 6.93
C ALA A 108 -10.85 5.58 7.68
N ASN A 109 -10.36 6.55 8.47
CA ASN A 109 -11.22 7.50 9.17
C ASN A 109 -12.01 8.36 8.17
N PRO A 110 -13.35 8.39 8.23
CA PRO A 110 -14.17 9.20 7.33
C PRO A 110 -13.97 10.72 7.50
N LYS A 111 -13.36 11.16 8.62
CA LYS A 111 -12.95 12.55 8.84
C LYS A 111 -11.63 12.92 8.14
N PHE A 112 -10.91 11.96 7.57
CA PHE A 112 -9.73 12.25 6.76
C PHE A 112 -10.15 12.42 5.30
N LYS A 113 -10.65 13.60 4.95
CA LYS A 113 -11.27 13.89 3.64
C LYS A 113 -10.97 15.33 3.20
N PRO A 114 -11.08 15.64 1.89
CA PRO A 114 -10.86 16.99 1.39
C PRO A 114 -11.70 18.05 2.11
N GLY A 115 -11.09 19.21 2.37
CA GLY A 115 -11.70 20.32 3.10
C GLY A 115 -11.57 20.22 4.62
N GLU A 116 -11.01 19.12 5.14
CA GLU A 116 -10.64 19.01 6.54
C GLU A 116 -9.20 19.51 6.70
N PRO A 117 -8.92 20.48 7.60
CA PRO A 117 -7.60 21.11 7.72
C PRO A 117 -6.45 20.13 7.98
N TYR A 118 -6.75 18.95 8.51
CA TYR A 118 -5.75 17.90 8.73
C TYR A 118 -5.43 17.11 7.45
N HIS A 119 -6.43 16.85 6.59
CA HIS A 119 -6.23 16.19 5.29
C HIS A 119 -5.51 17.11 4.30
N ASP A 120 -5.94 18.36 4.21
CA ASP A 120 -5.43 19.34 3.25
C ASP A 120 -3.92 19.58 3.42
N ARG A 121 -3.37 19.46 4.64
CA ARG A 121 -1.92 19.57 4.91
C ARG A 121 -1.05 18.57 4.16
N PHE A 122 -1.61 17.42 3.79
CA PHE A 122 -0.88 16.37 3.09
C PHE A 122 -1.11 16.38 1.58
N THR A 123 -2.06 17.19 1.11
CA THR A 123 -2.47 17.23 -0.31
C THR A 123 -2.26 18.60 -0.95
N ALA A 124 -1.94 19.63 -0.16
CA ALA A 124 -1.52 20.96 -0.60
C ALA A 124 -0.11 21.01 -1.20
#